data_AF-A0A536JP90-F1
#
_entry.id   AF-A0A536JP90-F1
#
_cell.length_a   1.000
_cell.length_b   1.000
_cell.length_c   1.000
_cell.angle_alpha   90.00
_cell.angle_beta   90.00
_cell.angle_gamma   90.00
#
_symmetry.space_group_name_H-M   'P 1'
#
loop_
_entity.id
_entity.type
_entity.pdbx_description
1 polymer ?
#
loop_
_entity_poly.entity_id
_entity_poly.type
_entity_poly.pdbx_seq_one_letter_code
_entity_poly.pdbx_strand_id
1 'polypeptide(L)' 'MGLKVGINGFGRIGRNIYRAASDLKPDFEIVAVNDIGDAKTFAHL' A
#
# COMPACT_ATOMS: atom_id res chain seq x y z
N MET A 1 2.76 -19.27 -1.24
CA MET A 1 3.61 -18.07 -1.22
C MET A 1 3.08 -17.16 -2.31
N GLY A 2 2.38 -16.08 -1.96
CA GLY A 2 1.69 -15.21 -2.93
C GLY A 2 2.64 -14.26 -3.65
N LEU A 3 2.17 -13.64 -4.74
CA LEU A 3 2.90 -12.59 -5.43
C LEU A 3 3.19 -11.44 -4.45
N LYS A 4 4.44 -11.00 -4.35
CA LYS A 4 4.83 -9.88 -3.48
C LYS A 4 4.84 -8.59 -4.27
N VAL A 5 4.13 -7.59 -3.80
CA VAL A 5 3.93 -6.31 -4.48
C VAL A 5 4.43 -5.16 -3.61
N GLY A 6 5.15 -4.22 -4.23
CA GLY A 6 5.50 -2.93 -3.63
C GLY A 6 4.69 -1.80 -4.26
N ILE A 7 4.29 -0.81 -3.48
CA ILE A 7 3.64 0.41 -3.98
C ILE A 7 4.67 1.55 -4.01
N ASN A 8 4.98 2.08 -5.19
CA ASN A 8 5.82 3.27 -5.36
C ASN A 8 4.93 4.48 -5.68
N GLY A 9 4.75 5.36 -4.69
CA GLY A 9 3.76 6.43 -4.66
C GLY A 9 2.58 6.09 -3.74
N PHE A 10 2.74 6.32 -2.43
CA PHE A 10 1.73 6.19 -1.37
C PHE A 10 0.86 7.46 -1.15
N GLY A 11 0.65 8.21 -2.24
CA GLY A 11 -0.33 9.29 -2.33
C GLY A 11 -1.77 8.78 -2.45
N ARG A 12 -2.64 9.57 -3.09
CA ARG A 12 -4.08 9.28 -3.19
C ARG A 12 -4.38 7.87 -3.75
N ILE A 13 -3.75 7.52 -4.88
CA ILE A 13 -4.01 6.24 -5.55
C ILE A 13 -3.36 5.07 -4.81
N GLY A 14 -2.11 5.20 -4.36
CA GLY A 14 -1.42 4.15 -3.61
C GLY A 14 -2.17 3.76 -2.33
N ARG A 15 -2.67 4.73 -1.56
CA ARG A 15 -3.48 4.42 -0.36
C ARG A 15 -4.81 3.77 -0.69
N ASN A 16 -5.48 4.19 -1.76
CA ASN A 16 -6.74 3.58 -2.19
C ASN A 16 -6.53 2.13 -2.66
N ILE A 17 -5.43 1.84 -3.35
CA ILE A 17 -5.06 0.46 -3.72
C ILE A 17 -4.78 -0.37 -2.46
N TYR A 18 -4.02 0.17 -1.50
CA TYR A 18 -3.74 -0.52 -0.23
C TYR A 18 -5.02 -0.88 0.53
N ARG A 19 -5.95 0.09 0.66
CA ARG A 19 -7.27 -0.13 1.29
C ARG A 19 -8.09 -1.18 0.53
N ALA A 20 -8.21 -1.05 -0.78
CA ALA A 20 -8.94 -2.00 -1.61
C ALA A 20 -8.35 -3.41 -1.53
N ALA A 21 -7.02 -3.56 -1.51
CA ALA A 21 -6.36 -4.85 -1.34
C ALA A 21 -6.65 -5.47 0.04
N SER A 22 -6.69 -4.66 1.10
CA SER A 22 -7.07 -5.13 2.44
C SER A 22 -8.52 -5.66 2.48
N ASP A 23 -9.43 -5.02 1.76
CA ASP A 23 -10.85 -5.39 1.73
C ASP A 23 -11.12 -6.59 0.80
N LEU A 24 -10.58 -6.57 -0.41
CA LEU A 24 -10.81 -7.56 -1.45
C LEU A 24 -9.98 -8.83 -1.29
N LYS A 25 -8.89 -8.77 -0.49
CA LYS A 25 -7.96 -9.89 -0.23
C LYS A 25 -7.52 -10.61 -1.51
N PRO A 26 -6.89 -9.89 -2.46
CA PRO A 26 -6.41 -10.48 -3.71
C PRO A 26 -5.31 -11.51 -3.45
N ASP A 27 -4.99 -12.32 -4.46
CA ASP A 27 -3.91 -13.33 -4.40
C ASP A 27 -2.51 -12.70 -4.56
N PHE A 28 -2.25 -11.63 -3.81
CA PHE A 28 -0.95 -11.00 -3.67
C PHE A 28 -0.85 -10.33 -2.29
N GLU A 29 0.40 -10.10 -1.85
CA GLU A 29 0.72 -9.44 -0.60
C GLU A 29 1.44 -8.12 -0.88
N ILE A 30 0.95 -7.02 -0.31
CA ILE A 30 1.67 -5.74 -0.34
C ILE A 30 2.72 -5.77 0.78
N VAL A 31 3.99 -5.78 0.40
CA VAL A 31 5.11 -5.98 1.34
C VAL A 31 5.85 -4.69 1.70
N ALA A 32 5.70 -3.65 0.89
CA ALA A 32 6.35 -2.36 1.11
C ALA A 32 5.61 -1.22 0.39
N VAL A 33 5.74 -0.02 0.93
CA VAL A 33 5.29 1.23 0.30
C VAL A 33 6.42 2.25 0.33
N ASN A 34 6.52 3.09 -0.70
CA ASN A 34 7.52 4.15 -0.82
C ASN A 34 6.84 5.46 -1.29
N ASP A 35 7.19 6.59 -0.66
CA ASP A 35 6.77 7.95 -1.07
C ASP A 35 7.68 9.00 -0.38
N ILE A 36 7.51 10.28 -0.72
CA ILE A 36 8.19 11.43 -0.13
C ILE A 36 7.42 11.86 1.14
N GLY A 37 7.84 11.35 2.30
CA GLY A 37 7.23 11.67 3.60
C GLY A 37 7.63 10.67 4.68
N ASP A 38 7.10 10.84 5.90
CA ASP A 38 7.36 9.93 7.02
C ASP A 38 6.21 8.94 7.27
N ALA A 39 6.54 7.80 7.86
CA ALA A 39 5.59 6.72 8.12
C ALA A 39 4.44 7.13 9.07
N LYS A 40 4.65 8.07 10.00
CA LYS A 40 3.58 8.51 10.91
C LYS A 40 2.54 9.32 10.16
N THR A 41 3.00 10.21 9.28
CA THR A 41 2.11 10.95 8.37
C THR A 41 1.29 9.98 7.52
N PHE A 42 1.91 8.98 6.90
CA PHE A 42 1.18 8.01 6.09
C PHE A 42 0.22 7.10 6.86
N ALA A 43 0.54 6.77 8.12
CA ALA A 43 -0.35 6.01 8.98
C ALA A 43 -1.59 6.82 9.41
N HIS A 44 -1.49 8.15 9.45
CA HIS A 44 -2.61 9.04 9.73
C HIS A 44 -3.55 9.24 8.53
N LEU A 45 -3.03 9.12 7.30
CA LEU A 45 -3.69 9.49 6.03
C LEU A 45 -4.51 8.39 5.34
#